data_AF-A0A376ZRB6-F1
#
_entry.id   AF-A0A376ZRB6-F1
#
_cell.length_a   1.000
_cell.length_b   1.000
_cell.length_c   1.000
_cell.angle_alpha   90.00
_cell.angle_beta   90.00
_cell.angle_gamma   90.00
#
_symmetry.space_group_name_H-M   'P 1'
#
loop_
_entity.id
_entity.type
_entity.pdbx_description
1 polymer ?
#
loop_
_entity_poly.entity_id
_entity_poly.type
_entity_poly.pdbx_seq_one_letter_code
_entity_poly.pdbx_strand_id
1 'polypeptide(L)'
;MVLTNESPGQPSANWDIEIIDNEKFAAEYVEHMAKRMGGKGGYVIYVGSLTVPQHNLWADLLVKYQKEHYPDMHEVTRRMPVAESVDDSRRTNWT
;
A
#
# COMPACT_ATOMS: atom_id res chain seq x y z
N MET A 1 13.92 -26.92 -4.18
CA MET A 1 13.66 -25.87 -3.16
C MET A 1 13.41 -24.57 -3.90
N VAL A 2 12.27 -23.92 -3.62
CA VAL A 2 11.84 -22.65 -4.21
C VAL A 2 11.74 -21.63 -3.08
N LEU A 3 12.48 -20.53 -3.20
CA LEU A 3 12.44 -19.39 -2.30
C LEU A 3 11.79 -18.23 -3.05
N THR A 4 10.86 -17.53 -2.41
CA THR A 4 10.20 -16.35 -2.94
C THR A 4 10.46 -15.14 -2.06
N ASN A 5 10.32 -13.95 -2.63
CA ASN A 5 10.32 -12.68 -1.92
C ASN A 5 9.18 -11.81 -2.47
N GLU A 6 8.58 -11.00 -1.61
CA GLU A 6 7.54 -10.06 -2.00
C GLU A 6 6.33 -10.74 -2.65
N SER A 7 6.10 -12.02 -2.34
CA SER A 7 5.10 -12.84 -3.00
C SER A 7 4.28 -13.68 -2.01
N PRO A 8 3.56 -13.00 -1.10
CA PRO A 8 2.80 -13.64 -0.05
C PRO A 8 1.84 -14.69 -0.61
N GLY A 9 2.01 -15.93 -0.14
CA GLY A 9 1.15 -17.05 -0.49
C GLY A 9 1.36 -17.61 -1.90
N GLN A 10 2.52 -17.37 -2.54
CA GLN A 10 2.81 -17.93 -3.86
C GLN A 10 2.70 -19.47 -3.87
N PRO A 11 1.92 -20.05 -4.80
CA PRO A 11 1.87 -21.49 -4.97
C PRO A 11 3.27 -22.07 -5.22
N SER A 12 3.53 -23.22 -4.60
CA SER A 12 4.79 -23.97 -4.74
C SER A 12 6.04 -23.33 -4.12
N ALA A 13 5.92 -22.22 -3.39
CA ALA A 13 7.01 -21.72 -2.56
C ALA A 13 7.28 -22.70 -1.39
N ASN A 14 8.56 -23.02 -1.16
CA ASN A 14 8.95 -23.74 0.06
C ASN A 14 9.15 -22.76 1.22
N TRP A 15 9.66 -21.57 0.92
CA TRP A 15 9.81 -20.47 1.86
C TRP A 15 9.53 -19.15 1.14
N ASP A 16 8.84 -18.26 1.83
CA ASP A 16 8.57 -16.90 1.39
C ASP A 16 9.24 -15.95 2.38
N ILE A 17 10.19 -15.16 1.90
CA ILE A 17 11.09 -14.36 2.72
C ILE A 17 10.85 -12.89 2.40
N GLU A 18 10.36 -12.16 3.41
CA GLU A 18 10.12 -10.73 3.33
C GLU A 18 11.25 -9.95 4.02
N ILE A 19 11.68 -8.86 3.39
CA ILE A 19 12.74 -7.99 3.94
C ILE A 19 12.20 -7.09 5.05
N ILE A 20 10.88 -6.89 5.08
CA ILE A 20 10.18 -5.98 6.00
C ILE A 20 9.00 -6.68 6.67
N ASP A 21 8.62 -6.15 7.84
CA ASP A 21 7.39 -6.51 8.51
C ASP A 21 6.22 -5.69 7.93
N ASN A 22 5.24 -6.38 7.34
CA ASN A 22 4.15 -5.75 6.60
C ASN A 22 3.27 -4.85 7.47
N GLU A 23 3.03 -5.22 8.73
CA GLU A 23 2.19 -4.43 9.64
C GLU A 23 2.92 -3.17 10.10
N LYS A 24 4.19 -3.29 10.47
CA LYS A 24 5.02 -2.15 10.85
C LYS A 24 5.23 -1.18 9.69
N PHE A 25 5.48 -1.70 8.49
CA PHE A 25 5.64 -0.89 7.30
C PHE A 25 4.36 -0.08 7.01
N ALA A 26 3.19 -0.73 7.05
CA ALA A 26 1.91 -0.06 6.87
C ALA A 26 1.67 1.02 7.94
N ALA A 27 1.90 0.71 9.21
CA ALA A 27 1.76 1.65 10.32
C ALA A 27 2.67 2.88 10.15
N GLU A 28 3.96 2.67 9.85
CA GLU A 28 4.93 3.76 9.69
C GLU A 28 4.55 4.72 8.56
N TYR A 29 4.01 4.21 7.45
CA TYR A 29 3.47 5.05 6.37
C TYR A 29 2.31 5.93 6.83
N VAL A 30 1.33 5.36 7.54
CA VAL A 30 0.19 6.13 8.04
C VAL A 30 0.65 7.17 9.05
N GLU A 31 1.53 6.81 9.99
CA GLU A 31 2.08 7.73 10.99
C GLU A 31 2.80 8.92 10.34
N HIS A 32 3.62 8.66 9.32
CA HIS A 32 4.32 9.72 8.59
C HIS A 32 3.37 10.63 7.79
N MET A 33 2.33 10.05 7.17
CA MET A 33 1.30 10.82 6.49
C MET A 33 0.52 11.68 7.47
N ALA A 34 -0.02 11.07 8.54
CA ALA A 34 -0.79 11.72 9.58
C ALA A 34 -0.01 12.89 10.20
N LYS A 35 1.26 12.68 10.54
CA LYS A 35 2.13 13.74 11.07
C LYS A 35 2.24 14.96 10.14
N ARG A 36 2.27 14.75 8.82
CA ARG A 36 2.38 15.83 7.84
C ARG A 36 1.05 16.53 7.55
N MET A 37 -0.07 15.82 7.64
CA MET A 37 -1.41 16.36 7.37
C MET A 37 -2.18 16.78 8.63
N GLY A 38 -1.61 16.59 9.82
CA GLY A 38 -2.30 16.83 11.08
C GLY A 38 -3.40 15.80 11.38
N GLY A 39 -3.25 14.57 10.88
CA GLY A 39 -4.18 13.46 11.10
C GLY A 39 -5.53 13.60 10.39
N LYS A 40 -5.64 14.46 9.37
CA LYS A 40 -6.88 14.71 8.63
C LYS A 40 -6.61 14.88 7.13
N GLY A 41 -7.60 14.52 6.31
CA GLY A 41 -7.61 14.81 4.88
C GLY A 41 -7.53 13.59 3.97
N GLY A 42 -7.54 13.86 2.68
CA GLY A 42 -7.58 12.84 1.63
C GLY A 42 -6.19 12.33 1.25
N TYR A 43 -6.05 11.04 1.03
CA TYR A 43 -4.86 10.42 0.41
C TYR A 43 -5.24 9.46 -0.71
N VAL A 44 -4.26 9.07 -1.51
CA VAL A 44 -4.43 8.09 -2.61
C VAL A 44 -3.35 7.02 -2.53
N ILE A 45 -3.70 5.78 -2.88
CA ILE A 45 -2.77 4.65 -2.96
C ILE A 45 -2.58 4.27 -4.43
N TYR A 46 -1.34 4.29 -4.89
CA TYR A 46 -0.94 3.73 -6.17
C TYR A 46 -0.26 2.38 -5.94
N VAL A 47 -0.66 1.38 -6.71
CA VAL A 47 -0.08 0.03 -6.71
C VAL A 47 0.43 -0.30 -8.11
N GLY A 48 1.37 -1.23 -8.21
CA GLY A 48 1.88 -1.68 -9.51
C GLY A 48 0.79 -2.32 -10.38
N SER A 49 -0.01 -3.21 -9.79
CA SER A 49 -1.21 -3.79 -10.40
C SER A 49 -2.20 -4.18 -9.30
N LEU A 50 -3.49 -4.32 -9.67
CA LEU A 50 -4.55 -4.80 -8.79
C LEU A 50 -4.38 -6.29 -8.40
N THR A 51 -3.46 -7.01 -9.04
CA THR A 51 -3.23 -8.45 -8.81
C THR A 51 -1.87 -8.77 -8.19
N VAL A 52 -0.98 -7.79 -7.99
CA VAL A 52 0.31 -8.03 -7.32
C VAL A 52 0.05 -8.26 -5.83
N PRO A 53 0.37 -9.45 -5.27
CA PRO A 53 -0.07 -9.83 -3.93
C PRO A 53 0.41 -8.86 -2.84
N GLN A 54 1.71 -8.55 -2.82
CA GLN A 54 2.30 -7.76 -1.74
C GLN A 54 1.81 -6.30 -1.73
N HIS A 55 1.79 -5.63 -2.89
CA HIS A 55 1.29 -4.25 -2.98
C HIS A 55 -0.15 -4.12 -2.48
N ASN A 56 -1.00 -5.11 -2.76
CA ASN A 56 -2.38 -5.10 -2.32
C ASN A 56 -2.50 -5.42 -0.82
N LEU A 57 -1.66 -6.30 -0.29
CA LEU A 57 -1.56 -6.56 1.15
C LEU A 57 -1.14 -5.31 1.94
N TRP A 58 -0.09 -4.60 1.49
CA TRP A 58 0.32 -3.35 2.12
C TRP A 58 -0.77 -2.28 2.06
N ALA A 59 -1.46 -2.15 0.92
CA ALA A 59 -2.57 -1.21 0.78
C ALA A 59 -3.72 -1.54 1.76
N ASP A 60 -4.08 -2.82 1.91
CA ASP A 60 -5.12 -3.26 2.85
C ASP A 60 -4.74 -2.96 4.31
N LEU A 61 -3.50 -3.27 4.70
CA LEU A 61 -2.99 -3.01 6.04
C LEU A 61 -2.91 -1.51 6.35
N LEU A 62 -2.49 -0.70 5.37
CA LEU A 62 -2.43 0.76 5.50
C LEU A 62 -3.81 1.34 5.76
N VAL A 63 -4.81 0.95 4.96
CA VAL A 63 -6.19 1.43 5.11
C VAL A 63 -6.79 0.96 6.44
N LYS A 64 -6.52 -0.28 6.84
CA LYS A 64 -6.96 -0.81 8.15
C LYS A 64 -6.38 0.02 9.29
N TYR A 65 -5.06 0.21 9.34
CA TYR A 65 -4.40 1.00 10.37
C TYR A 65 -4.90 2.45 10.39
N GLN A 66 -5.04 3.07 9.22
CA GLN A 66 -5.57 4.42 9.11
C GLN A 66 -6.97 4.55 9.71
N LYS A 67 -7.87 3.60 9.47
CA LYS A 67 -9.24 3.65 10.01
C LYS A 67 -9.29 3.47 11.53
N GLU A 68 -8.36 2.69 12.09
CA GLU A 68 -8.27 2.45 13.54
C GLU A 68 -7.69 3.65 14.30
N HIS A 69 -6.79 4.42 13.67
CA HIS A 69 -6.02 5.48 14.35
C HIS A 69 -6.36 6.91 13.92
N TYR A 70 -6.75 7.13 12.66
CA TYR A 70 -6.95 8.46 12.06
C TYR A 70 -8.26 8.53 11.26
N PRO A 71 -9.44 8.50 11.90
CA PRO A 71 -10.74 8.41 11.21
C PRO A 71 -11.07 9.62 10.33
N ASP A 72 -10.41 10.77 10.54
CA ASP A 72 -10.57 11.98 9.73
C ASP A 72 -9.72 11.94 8.43
N MET A 73 -8.87 10.91 8.27
CA MET A 73 -8.19 10.60 7.02
C MET A 73 -9.06 9.67 6.16
N HIS A 74 -8.99 9.79 4.83
CA HIS A 74 -9.74 8.91 3.93
C HIS A 74 -9.10 8.76 2.56
N GLU A 75 -9.33 7.62 1.91
CA GLU A 75 -8.99 7.42 0.51
C GLU A 75 -9.91 8.30 -0.37
N VAL A 76 -9.32 9.17 -1.20
CA VAL A 76 -10.11 10.04 -2.12
C VAL A 76 -10.67 9.28 -3.33
N THR A 77 -10.14 8.09 -3.56
CA THR A 77 -10.49 7.19 -4.66
C THR A 77 -10.02 5.78 -4.32
N ARG A 78 -10.54 4.78 -5.03
CA ARG A 78 -10.01 3.42 -4.93
C ARG A 78 -8.57 3.37 -5.44
N ARG A 79 -7.78 2.42 -4.91
CA ARG A 79 -6.39 2.19 -5.34
C ARG A 79 -6.24 2.17 -6.86
N MET A 80 -5.17 2.79 -7.36
CA MET A 80 -4.91 2.90 -8.80
C MET A 80 -3.73 2.03 -9.25
N PRO A 81 -3.86 1.20 -10.30
CA PRO A 81 -2.80 0.33 -10.80
C PRO A 81 -1.88 1.06 -11.78
N VAL A 82 -1.20 2.11 -11.31
CA VAL A 82 -0.41 3.01 -12.17
C VAL A 82 1.06 3.13 -11.73
N ALA A 83 1.47 2.46 -10.65
CA ALA A 83 2.78 2.71 -10.03
C ALA A 83 3.98 2.22 -10.87
N GLU A 84 3.76 1.35 -11.87
CA GLU A 84 4.82 0.87 -12.77
C GLU A 84 5.16 1.85 -13.91
N SER A 85 4.40 2.93 -14.07
CA SER A 85 4.56 3.88 -15.17
C SER A 85 4.47 5.32 -14.65
N VAL A 86 5.56 6.07 -14.84
CA VAL A 86 5.61 7.50 -14.46
C VAL A 86 4.58 8.31 -15.23
N ASP A 87 4.37 7.98 -16.51
CA ASP A 87 3.40 8.68 -17.34
C ASP A 87 1.98 8.41 -16.86
N ASP A 88 1.62 7.15 -16.58
CA ASP A 88 0.29 6.82 -16.08
C ASP A 88 0.05 7.40 -14.68
N SER A 89 1.07 7.38 -13.82
CA SER A 89 1.02 8.00 -12.48
C SER A 89 0.80 9.52 -12.52
N ARG A 90 1.19 10.21 -13.59
CA ARG A 90 0.95 11.66 -13.75
C ARG A 90 -0.42 11.96 -14.33
N ARG A 91 -0.99 11.04 -15.11
CA ARG A 91 -2.32 11.20 -15.75
C ARG A 91 -3.48 11.08 -14.76
N THR A 92 -3.22 10.67 -13.53
CA THR A 92 -4.22 10.59 -12.46
C THR A 92 -4.43 11.91 -11.71
N ASN A 93 -3.63 12.95 -12.02
CA ASN A 93 -3.87 14.30 -11.55
C ASN A 93 -5.03 14.92 -12.33
N TRP A 94 -6.20 15.00 -11.68
CA TRP A 94 -7.33 15.79 -12.16
C TRP A 94 -6.93 17.26 -12.13
N THR A 95 -6.74 17.86 -13.32
CA THR A 95 -6.75 19.32 -13.49
C THR A 95 -8.17 19.75 -13.82
#